data_AF-A0A848GTD7-F1
#
_entry.id   AF-A0A848GTD7-F1
#
_cell.length_a   1.000
_cell.length_b   1.000
_cell.length_c   1.000
_cell.angle_alpha   90.00
_cell.angle_beta   90.00
_cell.angle_gamma   90.00
#
_symmetry.space_group_name_H-M   'P 1'
#
loop_
_entity.id
_entity.type
_entity.pdbx_description
1 polymer ?
#
loop_
_entity_poly.entity_id
_entity_poly.type
_entity_poly.pdbx_seq_one_letter_code
_entity_poly.pdbx_strand_id
1 'polypeptide(L)'
;MCSFYFKLLSWLLVVQGVSHLTASAEGSKQLNQNGGNRAYINASLTATPCNPFPMPATVWVYVKNGERFYLGSSAQGIGTGTIIMRDPNGNLYSTGNSAIVGRINNRNEEVVGPTAVLGDGGYVTFTRLISAADEGVWEIAFIPPDINATTPPPPIAASGNWVQPANSSYIAAFDVTVKSTGGGFVPGRVFTKVLNLNMGSPNTGFRGNLRILTDSGYQYTLNPNGFGSNADFSIVANNKGFKNASGGPSHSSVNSLNGYIDPRIPDTGDDVTYKLFFNTPASSLPTQAPIFGGTTWLLRTPVTVWANGITFTGAGDTLNTGGNFTLTTVGTGKYEIFLDINKNNSYTDTVDKVFTGYATSTTTIIPWDGTDGLGAQVSATGNYNVKVHMGRQEVHLFIIDVENNPNGFVLTRTNGFSPNDSVYWNDNGLPLIDTPSAPITNLTGISSTVNGHRYGSSTYPDSSFGSGIAIDTWTYTQNNVSIFELSLTPTDATRKYSALPVMQKRPTRLVCQDITKCW
;
A
#
# COMPACT_ATOMS: atom_id res chain seq x y z
N MET A 1 30.68 -72.20 35.19
CA MET A 1 30.60 -71.85 33.75
C MET A 1 29.87 -70.50 33.69
N CYS A 2 30.57 -69.38 33.92
CA CYS A 2 31.16 -68.45 32.92
C CYS A 2 30.09 -67.90 31.95
N SER A 3 29.93 -66.60 31.68
CA SER A 3 30.57 -65.35 32.11
C SER A 3 29.70 -64.17 31.61
N PHE A 4 29.90 -63.01 32.27
CA PHE A 4 29.56 -61.62 31.98
C PHE A 4 29.46 -61.20 30.49
N TYR A 5 28.65 -60.16 30.17
CA TYR A 5 29.16 -58.80 29.89
C TYR A 5 28.04 -57.76 29.65
N PHE A 6 28.14 -56.68 30.43
CA PHE A 6 27.53 -55.35 30.27
C PHE A 6 27.91 -54.72 28.92
N LYS A 7 27.00 -53.96 28.28
CA LYS A 7 27.29 -52.66 27.63
C LYS A 7 26.01 -51.92 27.22
N LEU A 8 25.81 -50.75 27.83
CA LEU A 8 24.95 -49.67 27.37
C LEU A 8 25.22 -49.38 25.89
N LEU A 9 24.17 -49.23 25.08
CA LEU A 9 24.22 -48.37 23.91
C LEU A 9 22.93 -47.53 23.84
N SER A 10 23.07 -46.27 24.22
CA SER A 10 22.08 -45.21 24.08
C SER A 10 21.62 -45.13 22.62
N TRP A 11 20.35 -45.38 22.38
CA TRP A 11 19.70 -45.03 21.11
C TRP A 11 19.45 -43.52 21.12
N LEU A 12 20.42 -42.77 20.59
CA LEU A 12 20.22 -41.36 20.24
C LEU A 12 19.38 -41.32 18.96
N LEU A 13 18.10 -41.03 19.13
CA LEU A 13 17.16 -40.73 18.05
C LEU A 13 17.60 -39.40 17.39
N VAL A 14 18.51 -39.46 16.41
CA VAL A 14 18.79 -38.31 15.55
C VAL A 14 17.66 -38.23 14.52
N VAL A 15 16.53 -37.66 14.94
CA VAL A 15 15.61 -37.03 13.99
C VAL A 15 16.37 -35.82 13.46
N GLN A 16 17.03 -35.98 12.31
CA GLN A 16 17.43 -34.84 11.51
C GLN A 16 16.15 -34.14 11.08
N GLY A 17 15.69 -33.21 11.92
CA GLY A 17 14.84 -32.13 11.49
C GLY A 17 15.65 -31.33 10.48
N VAL A 18 15.59 -31.73 9.21
CA VAL A 18 15.87 -30.82 8.12
C VAL A 18 14.75 -29.80 8.22
N SER A 19 14.99 -28.75 8.99
CA SER A 19 14.30 -27.49 8.78
C SER A 19 14.58 -27.15 7.33
N HIS A 20 13.61 -27.46 6.47
CA HIS A 20 13.57 -26.88 5.14
C HIS A 20 13.63 -25.37 5.38
N LEU A 21 14.81 -24.80 5.16
CA LEU A 21 14.97 -23.37 4.98
C LEU A 21 14.15 -23.08 3.73
N THR A 22 12.84 -22.88 3.90
CA THR A 22 11.95 -22.48 2.83
C THR A 22 12.56 -21.21 2.28
N ALA A 23 13.09 -21.26 1.06
CA ALA A 23 13.62 -20.07 0.44
C ALA A 23 12.50 -19.04 0.43
N SER A 24 12.78 -17.90 1.08
CA SER A 24 11.86 -16.77 1.12
C SER A 24 12.04 -16.01 -0.20
N ALA A 25 11.56 -16.64 -1.27
CA ALA A 25 11.40 -16.06 -2.59
C ALA A 25 10.52 -14.80 -2.52
N GLU A 26 10.67 -13.85 -3.44
CA GLU A 26 9.74 -12.73 -3.59
C GLU A 26 9.21 -12.68 -5.03
N GLY A 27 7.91 -12.94 -5.17
CA GLY A 27 7.22 -12.82 -6.44
C GLY A 27 5.98 -13.69 -6.52
N SER A 28 5.87 -14.44 -7.61
CA SER A 28 4.69 -15.26 -7.92
C SER A 28 4.31 -16.27 -6.82
N LYS A 29 5.28 -16.78 -6.06
CA LYS A 29 5.02 -17.62 -4.88
C LYS A 29 4.09 -16.93 -3.87
N GLN A 30 4.39 -15.67 -3.52
CA GLN A 30 3.59 -14.88 -2.57
C GLN A 30 2.21 -14.54 -3.12
N LEU A 31 2.14 -14.24 -4.42
CA LEU A 31 0.86 -13.94 -5.08
C LEU A 31 -0.10 -15.13 -5.06
N ASN A 32 0.43 -16.35 -5.07
CA ASN A 32 -0.35 -17.58 -5.22
C ASN A 32 -0.45 -18.43 -3.93
N GLN A 33 0.02 -17.93 -2.78
CA GLN A 33 0.06 -18.73 -1.54
C GLN A 33 -1.29 -18.81 -0.79
N ASN A 34 -2.24 -17.93 -1.09
CA ASN A 34 -3.50 -17.79 -0.34
C ASN A 34 -4.73 -18.38 -1.07
N GLY A 35 -4.50 -19.28 -2.02
CA GLY A 35 -5.57 -19.88 -2.84
C GLY A 35 -6.15 -18.91 -3.88
N GLY A 36 -7.37 -19.20 -4.34
CA GLY A 36 -7.98 -18.47 -5.45
C GLY A 36 -7.43 -18.92 -6.81
N ASN A 37 -7.32 -17.98 -7.75
CA ASN A 37 -6.81 -18.24 -9.09
C ASN A 37 -5.40 -17.69 -9.28
N ARG A 38 -4.67 -18.28 -10.23
CA ARG A 38 -3.33 -17.81 -10.56
C ARG A 38 -3.40 -16.42 -11.15
N ALA A 39 -2.67 -15.50 -10.54
CA ALA A 39 -2.38 -14.21 -11.11
C ALA A 39 -1.14 -14.29 -12.00
N TYR A 40 -1.34 -14.22 -13.31
CA TYR A 40 -0.28 -14.02 -14.28
C TYR A 40 0.04 -12.53 -14.34
N ILE A 41 1.32 -12.13 -14.37
CA ILE A 41 1.64 -10.72 -14.59
C ILE A 41 1.42 -10.41 -16.07
N ASN A 42 0.66 -9.36 -16.34
CA ASN A 42 0.55 -8.78 -17.67
C ASN A 42 1.78 -7.90 -17.96
N ALA A 43 2.59 -8.32 -18.92
CA ALA A 43 3.78 -7.59 -19.34
C ALA A 43 3.57 -6.85 -20.69
N SER A 44 2.34 -6.79 -21.20
CA SER A 44 2.01 -6.13 -22.46
C SER A 44 2.34 -4.63 -22.44
N LEU A 45 2.79 -4.13 -23.60
CA LEU A 45 3.01 -2.70 -23.84
C LEU A 45 1.80 -2.00 -24.47
N THR A 46 0.71 -2.73 -24.71
CA THR A 46 -0.51 -2.19 -25.29
C THR A 46 -1.43 -1.66 -24.20
N ALA A 47 -1.76 -0.38 -24.29
CA ALA A 47 -2.75 0.25 -23.41
C ALA A 47 -4.16 -0.25 -23.75
N THR A 48 -4.90 -0.68 -22.74
CA THR A 48 -6.32 -1.01 -22.81
C THR A 48 -7.03 -0.39 -21.59
N PRO A 49 -8.38 -0.31 -21.56
CA PRO A 49 -9.10 0.13 -20.37
C PRO A 49 -8.76 -0.69 -19.11
N CYS A 50 -8.52 -1.99 -19.27
CA CYS A 50 -8.15 -2.96 -18.23
C CYS A 50 -6.64 -3.01 -17.91
N ASN A 51 -5.79 -2.47 -18.79
CA ASN A 51 -4.34 -2.30 -18.57
C ASN A 51 -3.93 -0.88 -19.00
N PRO A 52 -4.27 0.14 -18.20
CA PRO A 52 -3.99 1.52 -18.57
C PRO A 52 -2.55 1.94 -18.27
N PHE A 53 -1.82 1.10 -17.54
CA PHE A 53 -0.40 1.28 -17.24
C PHE A 53 0.45 0.20 -17.91
N PRO A 54 0.39 0.07 -19.26
CA PRO A 54 1.18 -0.94 -19.92
C PRO A 54 2.67 -0.67 -19.68
N MET A 55 3.36 -1.73 -19.25
CA MET A 55 4.79 -1.75 -18.99
C MET A 55 5.26 -3.20 -18.99
N PRO A 56 6.55 -3.46 -19.21
CA PRO A 56 7.10 -4.78 -18.90
C PRO A 56 6.78 -5.15 -17.45
N ALA A 57 6.75 -6.44 -17.14
CA ALA A 57 6.58 -6.92 -15.77
C ALA A 57 7.80 -6.50 -14.92
N THR A 58 7.80 -5.27 -14.43
CA THR A 58 8.94 -4.67 -13.75
C THR A 58 8.74 -4.64 -12.25
N VAL A 59 9.76 -5.07 -11.53
CA VAL A 59 9.88 -4.91 -10.08
C VAL A 59 11.21 -4.21 -9.78
N TRP A 60 11.29 -3.64 -8.59
CA TRP A 60 12.51 -3.04 -8.06
C TRP A 60 12.97 -3.80 -6.84
N VAL A 61 14.29 -3.95 -6.69
CA VAL A 61 14.90 -4.65 -5.56
C VAL A 61 16.03 -3.83 -4.98
N TYR A 62 16.01 -3.62 -3.67
CA TYR A 62 17.15 -3.04 -2.96
C TYR A 62 18.14 -4.12 -2.52
N VAL A 63 19.41 -3.93 -2.85
CA VAL A 63 20.50 -4.84 -2.50
C VAL A 63 21.75 -4.08 -2.05
N LYS A 64 22.47 -4.65 -1.08
CA LYS A 64 23.70 -4.07 -0.49
C LYS A 64 24.96 -4.65 -1.12
N ASN A 65 26.07 -3.92 -0.98
CA ASN A 65 27.39 -4.42 -1.31
C ASN A 65 27.66 -5.79 -0.66
N GLY A 66 28.13 -6.75 -1.46
CA GLY A 66 28.42 -8.12 -1.05
C GLY A 66 27.20 -9.06 -0.99
N GLU A 67 25.97 -8.54 -1.05
CA GLU A 67 24.78 -9.37 -1.21
C GLU A 67 24.70 -9.96 -2.62
N ARG A 68 23.86 -10.97 -2.79
CA ARG A 68 23.48 -11.50 -4.10
C ARG A 68 21.99 -11.39 -4.28
N PHE A 69 21.55 -11.13 -5.50
CA PHE A 69 20.18 -11.44 -5.89
C PHE A 69 20.15 -12.60 -6.90
N TYR A 70 19.09 -13.37 -6.82
CA TYR A 70 18.75 -14.48 -7.70
C TYR A 70 17.49 -14.14 -8.46
N LEU A 71 17.50 -14.39 -9.77
CA LEU A 71 16.38 -14.10 -10.65
C LEU A 71 15.88 -15.37 -11.32
N GLY A 72 14.56 -15.49 -11.42
CA GLY A 72 13.87 -16.54 -12.14
C GLY A 72 12.64 -16.01 -12.87
N SER A 73 12.36 -16.55 -14.05
CA SER A 73 11.14 -16.28 -14.82
C SER A 73 10.67 -17.54 -15.52
N SER A 74 9.35 -17.73 -15.56
CA SER A 74 8.72 -18.75 -16.38
C SER A 74 8.78 -18.46 -17.87
N ALA A 75 9.14 -17.24 -18.27
CA ALA A 75 9.31 -16.86 -19.68
C ALA A 75 10.73 -17.07 -20.20
N GLN A 76 11.73 -17.10 -19.33
CA GLN A 76 13.15 -17.18 -19.69
C GLN A 76 13.42 -18.29 -20.72
N GLY A 77 14.00 -17.92 -21.87
CA GLY A 77 14.36 -18.87 -22.92
C GLY A 77 13.21 -19.42 -23.78
N ILE A 78 11.99 -18.88 -23.66
CA ILE A 78 10.87 -19.16 -24.58
C ILE A 78 10.57 -17.91 -25.40
N GLY A 79 10.55 -18.02 -26.73
CA GLY A 79 10.30 -16.88 -27.61
C GLY A 79 11.31 -15.75 -27.34
N THR A 80 10.81 -14.54 -27.10
CA THR A 80 11.62 -13.38 -26.67
C THR A 80 11.87 -13.32 -25.16
N GLY A 81 11.38 -14.30 -24.41
CA GLY A 81 11.38 -14.29 -22.96
C GLY A 81 12.78 -14.25 -22.36
N THR A 82 13.04 -13.20 -21.59
CA THR A 82 14.32 -12.93 -20.92
C THR A 82 14.09 -12.07 -19.67
N ILE A 83 15.13 -11.85 -18.90
CA ILE A 83 15.13 -10.92 -17.77
C ILE A 83 16.14 -9.82 -18.04
N ILE A 84 15.69 -8.57 -18.05
CA ILE A 84 16.51 -7.37 -18.20
C ILE A 84 16.67 -6.72 -16.83
N MET A 85 17.89 -6.29 -16.51
CA MET A 85 18.21 -5.62 -15.26
C MET A 85 18.87 -4.29 -15.55
N ARG A 86 18.57 -3.27 -14.75
CA ARG A 86 19.27 -1.99 -14.74
C ARG A 86 19.77 -1.69 -13.34
N ASP A 87 21.06 -1.40 -13.24
CA ASP A 87 21.66 -1.01 -11.97
C ASP A 87 21.36 0.48 -11.63
N PRO A 88 21.67 0.93 -10.41
CA PRO A 88 21.49 2.33 -10.01
C PRO A 88 22.27 3.34 -10.87
N ASN A 89 23.33 2.91 -11.55
CA ASN A 89 24.18 3.74 -12.41
C ASN A 89 23.69 3.80 -13.86
N GLY A 90 22.68 2.99 -14.22
CA GLY A 90 22.10 2.92 -15.56
C GLY A 90 22.70 1.85 -16.47
N ASN A 91 23.60 1.01 -15.98
CA ASN A 91 24.10 -0.11 -16.78
C ASN A 91 23.01 -1.16 -16.94
N LEU A 92 22.86 -1.63 -18.19
CA LEU A 92 21.90 -2.68 -18.55
C LEU A 92 22.57 -4.04 -18.60
N TYR A 93 21.85 -5.04 -18.12
CA TYR A 93 22.24 -6.45 -18.16
C TYR A 93 21.07 -7.29 -18.65
N SER A 94 21.38 -8.44 -19.25
CA SER A 94 20.38 -9.43 -19.66
C SER A 94 20.84 -10.82 -19.25
N THR A 95 19.86 -11.65 -18.93
CA THR A 95 20.04 -13.10 -18.69
C THR A 95 20.10 -13.91 -19.99
N GLY A 96 19.89 -13.27 -21.14
CA GLY A 96 19.93 -13.90 -22.45
C GLY A 96 18.75 -14.85 -22.68
N ASN A 97 18.98 -15.89 -23.47
CA ASN A 97 17.96 -16.85 -23.92
C ASN A 97 18.18 -18.27 -23.35
N SER A 98 18.89 -18.41 -22.23
CA SER A 98 19.07 -19.73 -21.61
C SER A 98 17.72 -20.36 -21.29
N ALA A 99 17.54 -21.63 -21.67
CA ALA A 99 16.37 -22.42 -21.26
C ALA A 99 16.55 -23.11 -19.90
N ILE A 100 17.68 -22.87 -19.22
CA ILE A 100 18.03 -23.51 -17.93
C ILE A 100 18.29 -22.44 -16.87
N VAL A 101 19.20 -21.51 -17.14
CA VAL A 101 19.60 -20.48 -16.16
C VAL A 101 18.55 -19.37 -16.13
N GLY A 102 18.00 -19.11 -14.95
CA GLY A 102 16.92 -18.15 -14.72
C GLY A 102 15.54 -18.65 -15.15
N ARG A 103 15.43 -19.92 -15.56
CA ARG A 103 14.18 -20.55 -15.98
C ARG A 103 13.44 -21.13 -14.78
N ILE A 104 12.19 -20.73 -14.56
CA ILE A 104 11.25 -21.45 -13.69
C ILE A 104 10.38 -22.34 -14.60
N ASN A 105 10.50 -23.65 -14.49
CA ASN A 105 9.85 -24.60 -15.39
C ASN A 105 8.42 -24.94 -14.98
N ASN A 106 8.16 -24.96 -13.68
CA ASN A 106 6.92 -25.51 -13.15
C ASN A 106 6.61 -24.98 -11.74
N ARG A 107 5.44 -25.39 -11.23
CA ARG A 107 4.95 -25.02 -9.92
C ARG A 107 5.86 -25.48 -8.77
N ASN A 108 6.51 -26.65 -8.87
CA ASN A 108 7.40 -27.12 -7.82
C ASN A 108 8.61 -26.18 -7.64
N GLU A 109 9.25 -25.83 -8.76
CA GLU A 109 10.36 -24.88 -8.76
C GLU A 109 9.93 -23.49 -8.25
N GLU A 110 8.73 -23.01 -8.59
CA GLU A 110 8.17 -21.75 -8.07
C GLU A 110 7.99 -21.78 -6.54
N VAL A 111 7.51 -22.90 -5.99
CA VAL A 111 7.31 -23.05 -4.53
C VAL A 111 8.65 -23.11 -3.80
N VAL A 112 9.61 -23.87 -4.34
CA VAL A 112 10.93 -24.05 -3.71
C VAL A 112 11.74 -22.75 -3.82
N GLY A 113 11.71 -22.09 -4.97
CA GLY A 113 12.50 -20.90 -5.27
C GLY A 113 13.90 -21.24 -5.81
N PRO A 114 14.89 -20.34 -5.65
CA PRO A 114 16.29 -20.59 -5.98
C PRO A 114 16.82 -21.91 -5.43
N THR A 115 17.49 -22.70 -6.25
CA THR A 115 18.26 -23.86 -5.75
C THR A 115 19.31 -23.38 -4.72
N ALA A 116 19.10 -23.74 -3.46
CA ALA A 116 20.02 -23.50 -2.36
C ALA A 116 21.02 -24.66 -2.21
N VAL A 117 20.60 -25.88 -2.52
CA VAL A 117 21.41 -27.10 -2.53
C VAL A 117 21.06 -27.92 -3.77
N LEU A 118 22.06 -28.47 -4.46
CA LEU A 118 21.83 -29.29 -5.65
C LEU A 118 20.82 -30.41 -5.35
N GLY A 119 19.72 -30.43 -6.12
CA GLY A 119 18.67 -31.45 -5.98
C GLY A 119 17.53 -31.09 -5.01
N ASP A 120 17.47 -29.88 -4.47
CA ASP A 120 16.35 -29.42 -3.61
C ASP A 120 15.02 -29.18 -4.34
N GLY A 121 15.01 -29.34 -5.67
CA GLY A 121 13.83 -29.13 -6.51
C GLY A 121 13.55 -27.66 -6.87
N GLY A 122 14.45 -26.75 -6.50
CA GLY A 122 14.43 -25.35 -6.93
C GLY A 122 14.91 -25.16 -8.36
N TYR A 123 14.79 -23.93 -8.86
CA TYR A 123 15.25 -23.59 -10.20
C TYR A 123 16.72 -23.12 -10.22
N VAL A 124 17.38 -23.37 -11.36
CA VAL A 124 18.74 -22.88 -11.62
C VAL A 124 18.69 -21.37 -11.83
N THR A 125 19.23 -20.61 -10.88
CA THR A 125 19.12 -19.15 -10.88
C THR A 125 20.07 -18.46 -11.84
N PHE A 126 19.65 -17.33 -12.40
CA PHE A 126 20.61 -16.29 -12.73
C PHE A 126 21.04 -15.57 -11.44
N THR A 127 22.34 -15.40 -11.21
CA THR A 127 22.87 -14.80 -9.96
C THR A 127 23.70 -13.56 -10.27
N ARG A 128 23.51 -12.50 -9.49
CA ARG A 128 24.37 -11.32 -9.50
C ARG A 128 24.95 -11.06 -8.12
N LEU A 129 26.28 -10.94 -8.03
CA LEU A 129 26.98 -10.40 -6.85
C LEU A 129 27.02 -8.87 -6.97
N ILE A 130 26.70 -8.19 -5.87
CA ILE A 130 26.63 -6.73 -5.82
C ILE A 130 27.96 -6.17 -5.36
N SER A 131 28.53 -5.28 -6.17
CA SER A 131 29.72 -4.52 -5.82
C SER A 131 29.34 -3.27 -5.02
N ALA A 132 30.33 -2.61 -4.42
CA ALA A 132 30.11 -1.34 -3.71
C ALA A 132 29.57 -0.24 -4.63
N ALA A 133 29.95 -0.26 -5.92
CA ALA A 133 29.50 0.72 -6.90
C ALA A 133 28.04 0.50 -7.33
N ASP A 134 27.52 -0.71 -7.17
CA ASP A 134 26.18 -1.08 -7.63
C ASP A 134 25.17 -1.26 -6.48
N GLU A 135 25.54 -0.88 -5.25
CA GLU A 135 24.61 -0.88 -4.12
C GLU A 135 23.47 0.13 -4.36
N GLY A 136 22.24 -0.32 -4.19
CA GLY A 136 21.06 0.51 -4.38
C GLY A 136 19.86 -0.28 -4.87
N VAL A 137 18.93 0.43 -5.49
CA VAL A 137 17.71 -0.12 -6.06
C VAL A 137 17.95 -0.46 -7.53
N TRP A 138 17.85 -1.74 -7.85
CA TRP A 138 17.90 -2.26 -9.21
C TRP A 138 16.49 -2.37 -9.79
N GLU A 139 16.36 -2.07 -11.07
CA GLU A 139 15.14 -2.32 -11.86
C GLU A 139 15.26 -3.68 -12.55
N ILE A 140 14.25 -4.54 -12.42
CA ILE A 140 14.21 -5.89 -12.96
C ILE A 140 12.94 -6.03 -13.81
N ALA A 141 13.10 -6.14 -15.13
CA ALA A 141 12.00 -6.32 -16.07
C ALA A 141 11.97 -7.77 -16.58
N PHE A 142 10.85 -8.46 -16.34
CA PHE A 142 10.57 -9.77 -16.90
C PHE A 142 9.91 -9.61 -18.27
N ILE A 143 10.60 -10.05 -19.32
CA ILE A 143 10.12 -9.97 -20.70
C ILE A 143 9.34 -11.24 -21.03
N PRO A 144 8.12 -11.12 -21.58
CA PRO A 144 7.29 -12.27 -21.89
C PRO A 144 7.75 -12.98 -23.18
N PRO A 145 7.25 -14.19 -23.44
CA PRO A 145 7.58 -14.93 -24.66
C PRO A 145 7.21 -14.20 -25.96
N ASP A 146 6.11 -13.44 -25.96
CA ASP A 146 5.72 -12.54 -27.04
C ASP A 146 4.99 -11.32 -26.48
N ILE A 147 5.63 -10.15 -26.58
CA ILE A 147 5.10 -8.89 -26.06
C ILE A 147 3.82 -8.41 -26.76
N ASN A 148 3.57 -8.86 -27.99
CA ASN A 148 2.44 -8.43 -28.80
C ASN A 148 1.25 -9.40 -28.72
N ALA A 149 1.41 -10.52 -28.02
CA ALA A 149 0.35 -11.50 -27.91
C ALA A 149 -0.80 -10.97 -27.05
N THR A 150 -2.02 -11.14 -27.56
CA THR A 150 -3.27 -10.68 -26.93
C THR A 150 -4.10 -11.82 -26.35
N THR A 151 -3.64 -13.07 -26.51
CA THR A 151 -4.37 -14.23 -26.01
C THR A 151 -4.24 -14.32 -24.48
N PRO A 152 -5.36 -14.29 -23.73
CA PRO A 152 -5.34 -14.44 -22.28
C PRO A 152 -4.69 -15.78 -21.85
N PRO A 153 -4.06 -15.83 -20.67
CA PRO A 153 -3.55 -17.08 -20.12
C PRO A 153 -4.71 -18.02 -19.75
N PRO A 154 -4.48 -19.33 -19.61
CA PRO A 154 -5.53 -20.25 -19.17
C PRO A 154 -5.91 -19.99 -17.70
N PRO A 155 -7.21 -20.07 -17.34
CA PRO A 155 -7.63 -19.94 -15.95
C PRO A 155 -7.27 -21.19 -15.16
N ILE A 156 -6.45 -21.04 -14.13
CA ILE A 156 -6.09 -22.14 -13.23
C ILE A 156 -6.15 -21.71 -11.77
N ALA A 157 -6.29 -22.68 -10.87
CA ALA A 157 -6.16 -22.44 -9.44
C ALA A 157 -4.75 -21.92 -9.09
N ALA A 158 -4.62 -21.08 -8.06
CA ALA A 158 -3.34 -20.53 -7.62
C ALA A 158 -2.31 -21.63 -7.27
N SER A 159 -2.78 -22.73 -6.67
CA SER A 159 -1.97 -23.91 -6.34
C SER A 159 -1.77 -24.87 -7.51
N GLY A 160 -2.45 -24.64 -8.64
CA GLY A 160 -2.42 -25.52 -9.81
C GLY A 160 -1.07 -25.52 -10.52
N ASN A 161 -0.81 -26.62 -11.22
CA ASN A 161 0.30 -26.70 -12.17
C ASN A 161 0.05 -25.73 -13.33
N TRP A 162 1.12 -25.14 -13.82
CA TRP A 162 1.10 -24.20 -14.93
C TRP A 162 2.16 -24.55 -15.96
N VAL A 163 1.94 -24.08 -17.18
CA VAL A 163 2.91 -24.06 -18.26
C VAL A 163 2.97 -22.63 -18.78
N GLN A 164 4.17 -22.10 -19.00
CA GLN A 164 4.32 -20.80 -19.66
C GLN A 164 3.84 -20.93 -21.12
N PRO A 165 2.80 -20.19 -21.55
CA PRO A 165 2.41 -20.20 -22.95
C PRO A 165 3.47 -19.51 -23.80
N ALA A 166 3.79 -20.08 -24.97
CA ALA A 166 4.88 -19.61 -25.83
C ALA A 166 4.54 -18.35 -26.66
N ASN A 167 3.25 -18.09 -26.90
CA ASN A 167 2.74 -16.94 -27.64
C ASN A 167 1.88 -16.09 -26.69
N SER A 168 2.52 -15.45 -25.72
CA SER A 168 1.81 -14.77 -24.63
C SER A 168 2.61 -13.59 -24.11
N SER A 169 1.89 -12.51 -23.79
CA SER A 169 2.41 -11.32 -23.11
C SER A 169 2.37 -11.45 -21.57
N TYR A 170 2.00 -12.64 -21.07
CA TYR A 170 1.81 -12.91 -19.65
C TYR A 170 2.95 -13.76 -19.06
N ILE A 171 3.30 -13.50 -17.81
CA ILE A 171 4.30 -14.25 -17.04
C ILE A 171 3.60 -15.13 -16.00
N ALA A 172 3.77 -16.45 -16.11
CA ALA A 172 3.15 -17.41 -15.18
C ALA A 172 3.81 -17.43 -13.79
N ALA A 173 5.13 -17.29 -13.74
CA ALA A 173 5.91 -17.22 -12.52
C ALA A 173 7.15 -16.35 -12.69
N PHE A 174 7.51 -15.65 -11.62
CA PHE A 174 8.75 -14.91 -11.50
C PHE A 174 9.22 -14.97 -10.04
N ASP A 175 10.52 -14.80 -9.86
CA ASP A 175 11.15 -14.71 -8.56
C ASP A 175 12.31 -13.71 -8.57
N VAL A 176 12.39 -12.93 -7.50
CA VAL A 176 13.55 -12.14 -7.12
C VAL A 176 13.88 -12.45 -5.66
N THR A 177 14.98 -13.12 -5.42
CA THR A 177 15.42 -13.48 -4.06
C THR A 177 16.72 -12.79 -3.71
N VAL A 178 16.78 -12.10 -2.57
CA VAL A 178 18.03 -11.51 -2.03
C VAL A 178 18.64 -12.43 -0.98
N LYS A 179 19.96 -12.61 -1.02
CA LYS A 179 20.73 -13.36 -0.03
C LYS A 179 21.85 -12.51 0.53
N SER A 180 21.90 -12.45 1.85
CA SER A 180 22.89 -11.69 2.60
C SER A 180 24.29 -12.29 2.45
N THR A 181 25.30 -11.51 2.83
CA THR A 181 26.70 -11.96 2.91
C THR A 181 26.88 -13.16 3.87
N GLY A 182 26.02 -13.26 4.90
CA GLY A 182 25.97 -14.38 5.83
C GLY A 182 25.24 -15.62 5.29
N GLY A 183 24.71 -15.57 4.07
CA GLY A 183 24.06 -16.70 3.40
C GLY A 183 22.57 -16.87 3.71
N GLY A 184 21.95 -15.97 4.48
CA GLY A 184 20.51 -16.00 4.75
C GLY A 184 19.69 -15.24 3.70
N PHE A 185 18.48 -15.72 3.39
CA PHE A 185 17.55 -14.99 2.53
C PHE A 185 16.98 -13.75 3.24
N VAL A 186 16.81 -12.65 2.50
CA VAL A 186 16.35 -11.35 3.01
C VAL A 186 15.08 -10.93 2.26
N PRO A 187 13.88 -11.37 2.69
CA PRO A 187 12.63 -10.92 2.07
C PRO A 187 12.32 -9.47 2.43
N GLY A 188 11.34 -8.86 1.77
CA GLY A 188 10.94 -7.48 1.99
C GLY A 188 11.83 -6.46 1.27
N ARG A 189 12.54 -6.88 0.23
CA ARG A 189 13.42 -6.05 -0.60
C ARG A 189 12.79 -5.69 -1.94
N VAL A 190 11.83 -6.49 -2.39
CA VAL A 190 11.23 -6.40 -3.72
C VAL A 190 9.88 -5.69 -3.66
N PHE A 191 9.73 -4.66 -4.49
CA PHE A 191 8.49 -3.91 -4.63
C PHE A 191 8.18 -3.57 -6.09
N THR A 192 6.93 -3.25 -6.37
CA THR A 192 6.48 -2.60 -7.61
C THR A 192 5.72 -1.31 -7.29
N LYS A 193 5.47 -0.48 -8.29
CA LYS A 193 4.60 0.71 -8.20
C LYS A 193 3.20 0.46 -8.75
N VAL A 194 3.07 -0.52 -9.64
CA VAL A 194 1.81 -0.98 -10.22
C VAL A 194 1.91 -2.48 -10.47
N LEU A 195 0.82 -3.19 -10.24
CA LEU A 195 0.72 -4.60 -10.54
C LEU A 195 -0.42 -4.82 -11.54
N ASN A 196 -0.08 -5.12 -12.79
CA ASN A 196 -1.03 -5.49 -13.84
C ASN A 196 -1.11 -7.02 -13.90
N LEU A 197 -2.31 -7.57 -13.71
CA LEU A 197 -2.54 -9.00 -13.54
C LEU A 197 -3.64 -9.51 -14.45
N ASN A 198 -3.60 -10.80 -14.77
CA ASN A 198 -4.67 -11.51 -15.47
C ASN A 198 -4.87 -12.89 -14.82
N MET A 199 -6.13 -13.34 -14.74
CA MET A 199 -6.47 -14.66 -14.19
C MET A 199 -7.06 -15.64 -15.22
N GLY A 200 -7.16 -15.22 -16.48
CA GLY A 200 -7.50 -16.05 -17.64
C GLY A 200 -8.98 -16.25 -17.93
N SER A 201 -9.89 -15.86 -17.02
CA SER A 201 -11.33 -16.04 -17.21
C SER A 201 -12.15 -15.16 -16.25
N PRO A 202 -13.41 -14.85 -16.61
CA PRO A 202 -14.44 -14.48 -15.65
C PRO A 202 -14.65 -15.56 -14.59
N ASN A 203 -15.20 -15.19 -13.43
CA ASN A 203 -15.40 -16.05 -12.25
C ASN A 203 -14.12 -16.49 -11.53
N THR A 204 -13.08 -15.69 -11.59
CA THR A 204 -11.82 -15.95 -10.89
C THR A 204 -11.67 -15.04 -9.66
N GLY A 205 -10.84 -15.44 -8.70
CA GLY A 205 -10.64 -14.67 -7.47
C GLY A 205 -9.17 -14.52 -7.10
N PHE A 206 -8.67 -13.29 -7.12
CA PHE A 206 -7.30 -12.98 -6.69
C PHE A 206 -7.22 -12.87 -5.17
N ARG A 207 -6.27 -13.59 -4.56
CA ARG A 207 -6.06 -13.62 -3.10
C ARG A 207 -4.61 -13.33 -2.69
N GLY A 208 -3.77 -12.85 -3.60
CA GLY A 208 -2.38 -12.52 -3.30
C GLY A 208 -2.28 -11.31 -2.37
N ASN A 209 -1.72 -11.50 -1.18
CA ASN A 209 -1.55 -10.39 -0.25
C ASN A 209 -0.41 -9.47 -0.72
N LEU A 210 -0.61 -8.17 -0.57
CA LEU A 210 0.39 -7.14 -0.85
C LEU A 210 0.65 -6.29 0.39
N ARG A 211 1.83 -5.68 0.46
CA ARG A 211 2.17 -4.70 1.50
C ARG A 211 2.40 -3.34 0.87
N ILE A 212 1.75 -2.32 1.38
CA ILE A 212 1.90 -0.95 0.89
C ILE A 212 2.84 -0.23 1.83
N LEU A 213 3.89 0.40 1.30
CA LEU A 213 4.78 1.30 2.05
C LEU A 213 4.60 2.73 1.54
N THR A 214 4.29 3.65 2.44
CA THR A 214 4.22 5.09 2.15
C THR A 214 5.60 5.74 2.21
N ASP A 215 5.75 6.90 1.58
CA ASP A 215 6.96 7.72 1.63
C ASP A 215 7.29 8.25 3.04
N SER A 216 6.29 8.30 3.91
CA SER A 216 6.40 8.61 5.34
C SER A 216 6.65 7.39 6.24
N GLY A 217 6.76 6.19 5.66
CA GLY A 217 7.14 4.97 6.37
C GLY A 217 5.98 4.15 6.95
N TYR A 218 4.73 4.56 6.74
CA TYR A 218 3.57 3.77 7.15
C TYR A 218 3.42 2.53 6.27
N GLN A 219 3.03 1.43 6.91
CA GLN A 219 2.89 0.13 6.27
C GLN A 219 1.46 -0.36 6.39
N TYR A 220 0.94 -0.91 5.29
CA TYR A 220 -0.37 -1.52 5.23
C TYR A 220 -0.28 -2.93 4.67
N THR A 221 -1.22 -3.77 5.06
CA THR A 221 -1.45 -5.09 4.48
C THR A 221 -2.76 -5.05 3.72
N LEU A 222 -2.69 -5.35 2.42
CA LEU A 222 -3.85 -5.59 1.58
C LEU A 222 -4.07 -7.10 1.47
N ASN A 223 -5.25 -7.53 1.89
CA ASN A 223 -5.82 -8.83 1.55
C ASN A 223 -6.99 -8.59 0.58
N PRO A 224 -6.82 -8.87 -0.72
CA PRO A 224 -7.86 -8.70 -1.73
C PRO A 224 -9.14 -9.49 -1.47
N ASN A 225 -9.06 -10.59 -0.71
CA ASN A 225 -10.18 -11.44 -0.35
C ASN A 225 -11.01 -11.97 -1.55
N GLY A 226 -10.34 -12.18 -2.68
CA GLY A 226 -10.97 -12.68 -3.90
C GLY A 226 -11.43 -11.57 -4.83
N PHE A 227 -10.56 -10.61 -5.18
CA PHE A 227 -10.86 -9.66 -6.25
C PHE A 227 -11.23 -10.43 -7.50
N GLY A 228 -12.43 -10.15 -7.98
CA GLY A 228 -13.01 -10.79 -9.12
C GLY A 228 -12.78 -9.96 -10.35
N SER A 229 -12.13 -10.56 -11.35
CA SER A 229 -11.99 -9.91 -12.65
C SER A 229 -12.35 -10.83 -13.82
N ASN A 230 -12.88 -10.24 -14.88
CA ASN A 230 -13.18 -10.95 -16.14
C ASN A 230 -11.97 -10.96 -17.08
N ALA A 231 -10.95 -10.13 -16.84
CA ALA A 231 -9.77 -10.04 -17.69
C ALA A 231 -8.52 -9.53 -16.91
N ASP A 232 -7.91 -8.47 -17.45
CA ASP A 232 -6.78 -7.76 -16.85
C ASP A 232 -7.27 -6.78 -15.79
N PHE A 233 -6.53 -6.65 -14.70
CA PHE A 233 -6.79 -5.64 -13.69
C PHE A 233 -5.48 -5.06 -13.16
N SER A 234 -5.54 -3.83 -12.64
CA SER A 234 -4.38 -3.12 -12.09
C SER A 234 -4.59 -2.77 -10.62
N ILE A 235 -3.53 -2.93 -9.82
CA ILE A 235 -3.47 -2.45 -8.44
C ILE A 235 -2.38 -1.39 -8.32
N VAL A 236 -2.75 -0.22 -7.81
CA VAL A 236 -1.85 0.91 -7.54
C VAL A 236 -2.19 1.48 -6.16
N ALA A 237 -1.19 2.07 -5.49
CA ALA A 237 -1.43 2.89 -4.31
C ALA A 237 -0.69 4.22 -4.44
N ASN A 238 -1.34 5.32 -4.04
CA ASN A 238 -0.74 6.66 -4.08
C ASN A 238 -1.36 7.55 -3.00
N ASN A 239 -0.95 8.81 -2.95
CA ASN A 239 -1.35 9.75 -1.91
C ASN A 239 -2.56 10.64 -2.24
N LYS A 240 -3.22 10.45 -3.40
CA LYS A 240 -4.34 11.31 -3.86
C LYS A 240 -5.50 10.59 -4.54
N GLY A 241 -5.36 9.31 -4.87
CA GLY A 241 -6.27 8.57 -5.75
C GLY A 241 -6.33 9.24 -7.11
N PHE A 242 -7.53 9.69 -7.48
CA PHE A 242 -7.77 10.59 -8.60
C PHE A 242 -7.71 12.05 -8.19
N LYS A 243 -7.13 12.89 -9.04
CA LYS A 243 -7.03 14.32 -8.83
C LYS A 243 -8.28 15.06 -9.30
N ASN A 244 -8.74 16.00 -8.49
CA ASN A 244 -9.73 17.00 -8.88
C ASN A 244 -9.09 18.11 -9.76
N ALA A 245 -9.89 19.06 -10.22
CA ALA A 245 -9.43 20.16 -11.08
C ALA A 245 -8.36 21.05 -10.43
N SER A 246 -8.26 21.07 -9.09
CA SER A 246 -7.25 21.81 -8.33
C SER A 246 -5.98 21.00 -8.06
N GLY A 247 -5.90 19.75 -8.53
CA GLY A 247 -4.74 18.87 -8.34
C GLY A 247 -4.68 18.15 -6.98
N GLY A 248 -5.72 18.31 -6.14
CA GLY A 248 -5.88 17.57 -4.89
C GLY A 248 -6.66 16.26 -5.07
N PRO A 249 -6.76 15.41 -4.04
CA PRO A 249 -7.59 14.21 -4.08
C PRO A 249 -9.05 14.55 -4.39
N SER A 250 -9.69 13.75 -5.24
CA SER A 250 -11.10 13.88 -5.61
C SER A 250 -12.04 13.08 -4.70
N HIS A 251 -11.49 12.14 -3.92
CA HIS A 251 -12.22 11.26 -3.02
C HIS A 251 -13.43 10.61 -3.71
N SER A 252 -13.22 10.10 -4.92
CA SER A 252 -14.29 9.54 -5.75
C SER A 252 -13.74 8.45 -6.69
N SER A 253 -14.47 7.35 -6.81
CA SER A 253 -14.26 6.40 -7.91
C SER A 253 -14.68 7.03 -9.24
N VAL A 254 -14.10 6.58 -10.36
CA VAL A 254 -14.33 7.18 -11.69
C VAL A 254 -14.57 6.13 -12.76
N ASN A 255 -15.34 6.51 -13.78
CA ASN A 255 -15.58 5.74 -15.01
C ASN A 255 -14.74 6.24 -16.20
N SER A 256 -13.80 7.16 -15.96
CA SER A 256 -12.84 7.64 -16.95
C SER A 256 -11.47 7.78 -16.29
N LEU A 257 -10.44 7.19 -16.90
CA LEU A 257 -9.08 7.21 -16.37
C LEU A 257 -8.40 8.55 -16.69
N ASN A 258 -8.87 9.62 -16.05
CA ASN A 258 -8.30 10.95 -16.12
C ASN A 258 -7.87 11.41 -14.73
N GLY A 259 -6.85 12.29 -14.65
CA GLY A 259 -6.45 12.90 -13.39
C GLY A 259 -5.72 11.98 -12.41
N TYR A 260 -5.18 10.84 -12.81
CA TYR A 260 -4.39 9.97 -11.93
C TYR A 260 -2.91 10.40 -11.83
N ILE A 261 -2.20 9.86 -10.85
CA ILE A 261 -0.74 9.87 -10.79
C ILE A 261 -0.25 8.63 -11.56
N ASP A 262 0.49 8.81 -12.65
CA ASP A 262 1.02 7.69 -13.43
C ASP A 262 2.10 6.95 -12.61
N PRO A 263 1.91 5.68 -12.23
CA PRO A 263 2.86 4.96 -11.40
C PRO A 263 4.18 4.65 -12.11
N ARG A 264 4.26 4.86 -13.43
CA ARG A 264 5.45 4.57 -14.26
C ARG A 264 6.46 5.70 -14.27
N ILE A 265 6.04 6.92 -13.93
CA ILE A 265 6.92 8.09 -13.91
C ILE A 265 7.51 8.32 -12.50
N PRO A 266 8.62 9.07 -12.38
CA PRO A 266 9.12 9.51 -11.08
C PRO A 266 8.09 10.37 -10.33
N ASP A 267 8.10 10.30 -9.00
CA ASP A 267 7.29 11.17 -8.15
C ASP A 267 7.64 12.65 -8.41
N THR A 268 6.64 13.54 -8.39
CA THR A 268 6.86 14.97 -8.65
C THR A 268 6.16 15.84 -7.61
N GLY A 269 6.92 16.68 -6.91
CA GLY A 269 6.35 17.59 -5.91
C GLY A 269 5.61 16.82 -4.82
N ASP A 270 4.29 17.00 -4.76
CA ASP A 270 3.39 16.33 -3.82
C ASP A 270 2.60 15.16 -4.44
N ASP A 271 2.86 14.77 -5.70
CA ASP A 271 2.31 13.57 -6.33
C ASP A 271 3.26 12.39 -6.06
N VAL A 272 2.81 11.42 -5.24
CA VAL A 272 3.64 10.30 -4.76
C VAL A 272 2.95 8.97 -5.04
N THR A 273 3.64 8.08 -5.75
CA THR A 273 3.22 6.68 -5.91
C THR A 273 3.83 5.81 -4.82
N TYR A 274 3.00 5.10 -4.08
CA TYR A 274 3.44 4.21 -3.01
C TYR A 274 3.94 2.87 -3.53
N LYS A 275 4.74 2.20 -2.70
CA LYS A 275 5.43 0.96 -3.08
C LYS A 275 4.62 -0.25 -2.62
N LEU A 276 4.36 -1.16 -3.55
CA LEU A 276 3.69 -2.44 -3.33
C LEU A 276 4.74 -3.55 -3.18
N PHE A 277 4.96 -4.04 -1.98
CA PHE A 277 5.85 -5.15 -1.69
C PHE A 277 5.10 -6.49 -1.64
N PHE A 278 5.79 -7.57 -1.99
CA PHE A 278 5.26 -8.94 -1.90
C PHE A 278 5.37 -9.52 -0.47
N ASN A 279 6.29 -9.00 0.33
CA ASN A 279 6.46 -9.32 1.75
C ASN A 279 6.50 -8.04 2.60
N THR A 280 6.48 -8.19 3.93
CA THR A 280 6.68 -7.04 4.83
C THR A 280 8.02 -6.37 4.51
N PRO A 281 8.06 -5.04 4.28
CA PRO A 281 9.31 -4.33 4.01
C PRO A 281 10.40 -4.65 5.03
N ALA A 282 11.60 -5.00 4.56
CA ALA A 282 12.68 -5.44 5.42
C ALA A 282 13.12 -4.30 6.34
N SER A 283 13.29 -4.57 7.64
CA SER A 283 13.82 -3.61 8.61
C SER A 283 15.24 -3.12 8.27
N SER A 284 15.94 -3.86 7.41
CA SER A 284 17.27 -3.55 6.93
C SER A 284 17.29 -2.64 5.70
N LEU A 285 16.13 -2.15 5.22
CA LEU A 285 16.02 -1.11 4.19
C LEU A 285 16.52 0.22 4.76
N PRO A 286 17.37 0.97 4.03
CA PRO A 286 17.70 2.33 4.42
C PRO A 286 16.50 3.26 4.22
N THR A 287 16.62 4.51 4.66
CA THR A 287 15.57 5.54 4.45
C THR A 287 15.46 5.99 3.00
N GLN A 288 16.57 5.91 2.26
CA GLN A 288 16.67 6.18 0.82
C GLN A 288 17.85 5.40 0.24
N ALA A 289 17.85 5.17 -1.07
CA ALA A 289 18.95 4.55 -1.78
C ALA A 289 19.11 5.11 -3.20
N PRO A 290 20.30 5.00 -3.81
CA PRO A 290 20.48 5.26 -5.23
C PRO A 290 19.54 4.39 -6.07
N ILE A 291 19.01 4.97 -7.13
CA ILE A 291 18.25 4.29 -8.19
C ILE A 291 18.65 4.93 -9.51
N PHE A 292 18.45 4.25 -10.63
CA PHE A 292 18.66 4.87 -11.93
C PHE A 292 17.92 6.22 -12.04
N GLY A 293 18.66 7.28 -12.40
CA GLY A 293 18.13 8.63 -12.52
C GLY A 293 18.08 9.44 -11.22
N GLY A 294 18.55 8.93 -10.08
CA GLY A 294 18.69 9.71 -8.83
C GLY A 294 18.64 8.88 -7.55
N THR A 295 17.72 9.24 -6.65
CA THR A 295 17.49 8.54 -5.39
C THR A 295 16.00 8.26 -5.21
N THR A 296 15.67 7.21 -4.45
CA THR A 296 14.29 6.92 -4.06
C THR A 296 14.22 6.68 -2.56
N TRP A 297 13.11 7.13 -1.95
CA TRP A 297 12.80 6.84 -0.55
C TRP A 297 12.55 5.35 -0.35
N LEU A 298 12.87 4.80 0.82
CA LEU A 298 12.61 3.41 1.18
C LEU A 298 11.95 3.38 2.57
N LEU A 299 12.53 2.71 3.55
CA LEU A 299 11.89 2.54 4.85
C LEU A 299 12.24 3.71 5.78
N ARG A 300 11.28 4.60 6.01
CA ARG A 300 11.38 5.66 7.02
C ARG A 300 10.66 5.24 8.30
N THR A 301 11.06 5.84 9.42
CA THR A 301 10.32 5.69 10.69
C THR A 301 9.11 6.62 10.65
N PRO A 302 7.87 6.11 10.81
CA PRO A 302 6.69 6.96 10.92
C PRO A 302 6.84 7.96 12.06
N VAL A 303 6.57 9.24 11.76
CA VAL A 303 6.50 10.29 12.77
C VAL A 303 5.05 10.42 13.23
N THR A 304 4.84 10.40 14.54
CA THR A 304 3.53 10.66 15.13
C THR A 304 3.32 12.16 15.31
N VAL A 305 2.21 12.66 14.77
CA VAL A 305 1.88 14.08 14.76
C VAL A 305 0.56 14.31 15.48
N TRP A 306 0.51 15.22 16.45
CA TRP A 306 -0.75 15.59 17.12
C TRP A 306 -0.79 17.07 17.50
N ALA A 307 -1.99 17.59 17.66
CA ALA A 307 -2.21 18.94 18.17
C ALA A 307 -2.04 18.92 19.69
N ASN A 308 -1.12 19.73 20.20
CA ASN A 308 -0.83 19.90 21.61
C ASN A 308 -1.57 21.09 22.24
N GLY A 309 -2.10 21.98 21.40
CA GLY A 309 -2.92 23.11 21.82
C GLY A 309 -3.33 23.95 20.63
N ILE A 310 -4.42 24.70 20.77
CA ILE A 310 -4.78 25.76 19.84
C ILE A 310 -5.20 26.96 20.66
N THR A 311 -4.79 28.16 20.25
CA THR A 311 -5.26 29.42 20.82
C THR A 311 -5.74 30.34 19.71
N PHE A 312 -6.47 31.41 20.04
CA PHE A 312 -6.96 32.38 19.07
C PHE A 312 -6.63 33.79 19.55
N THR A 313 -6.09 34.65 18.69
CA THR A 313 -5.88 36.07 18.97
C THR A 313 -6.71 36.89 17.98
N GLY A 314 -7.68 37.67 18.47
CA GLY A 314 -8.55 38.49 17.64
C GLY A 314 -7.81 39.65 16.98
N ALA A 315 -8.23 40.04 15.78
CA ALA A 315 -7.75 41.24 15.08
C ALA A 315 -8.41 42.52 15.62
N GLY A 316 -9.59 42.40 16.23
CA GLY A 316 -10.32 43.49 16.89
C GLY A 316 -11.05 43.01 18.14
N ASP A 317 -11.99 43.84 18.61
CA ASP A 317 -12.68 43.64 19.89
C ASP A 317 -13.84 42.62 19.80
N THR A 318 -14.17 42.12 18.60
CA THR A 318 -15.28 41.20 18.34
C THR A 318 -14.87 40.05 17.41
N LEU A 319 -15.52 38.89 17.53
CA LEU A 319 -15.17 37.69 16.76
C LEU A 319 -15.37 37.83 15.25
N ASN A 320 -16.35 38.62 14.85
CA ASN A 320 -16.64 38.96 13.46
C ASN A 320 -15.62 39.93 12.82
N THR A 321 -14.54 40.29 13.53
CA THR A 321 -13.38 40.97 12.92
C THR A 321 -12.26 40.00 12.54
N GLY A 322 -12.42 38.72 12.87
CA GLY A 322 -11.42 37.70 12.62
C GLY A 322 -10.20 37.82 13.54
N GLY A 323 -9.09 37.21 13.13
CA GLY A 323 -7.87 37.09 13.92
C GLY A 323 -7.01 35.93 13.45
N ASN A 324 -6.21 35.40 14.36
CA ASN A 324 -5.26 34.32 14.09
C ASN A 324 -5.42 33.19 15.08
N PHE A 325 -5.66 31.98 14.58
CA PHE A 325 -5.43 30.77 15.35
C PHE A 325 -3.93 30.52 15.44
N THR A 326 -3.45 30.12 16.61
CA THR A 326 -2.11 29.62 16.84
C THR A 326 -2.20 28.17 17.25
N LEU A 327 -1.91 27.28 16.31
CA LEU A 327 -1.88 25.84 16.51
C LEU A 327 -0.49 25.43 17.00
N THR A 328 -0.41 24.75 18.14
CA THR A 328 0.81 24.13 18.66
C THR A 328 0.75 22.62 18.41
N THR A 329 1.79 22.05 17.82
CA THR A 329 1.84 20.63 17.44
C THR A 329 3.07 19.93 17.99
N VAL A 330 2.97 18.62 18.18
CA VAL A 330 4.14 17.75 18.25
C VAL A 330 4.34 17.15 16.86
N GLY A 331 5.51 17.38 16.27
CA GLY A 331 5.81 17.00 14.88
C GLY A 331 5.26 17.99 13.84
N THR A 332 5.64 17.75 12.58
CA THR A 332 5.18 18.50 11.41
C THR A 332 4.25 17.62 10.57
N GLY A 333 3.22 18.20 9.97
CA GLY A 333 2.25 17.44 9.20
C GLY A 333 1.03 18.24 8.78
N LYS A 334 0.21 17.64 7.91
CA LYS A 334 -1.08 18.21 7.52
C LYS A 334 -1.99 18.38 8.74
N TYR A 335 -2.72 19.49 8.76
CA TYR A 335 -3.75 19.78 9.76
C TYR A 335 -5.10 20.08 9.09
N GLU A 336 -6.17 19.72 9.79
CA GLU A 336 -7.53 20.18 9.53
C GLU A 336 -8.10 20.74 10.85
N ILE A 337 -8.52 22.00 10.87
CA ILE A 337 -9.12 22.65 12.03
C ILE A 337 -10.58 22.93 11.70
N PHE A 338 -11.49 22.30 12.43
CA PHE A 338 -12.93 22.46 12.28
C PHE A 338 -13.48 23.34 13.39
N LEU A 339 -14.20 24.39 13.02
CA LEU A 339 -14.99 25.23 13.92
C LEU A 339 -16.45 24.82 13.81
N ASP A 340 -17.02 24.29 14.90
CA ASP A 340 -18.46 24.06 15.04
C ASP A 340 -19.13 25.41 15.35
N ILE A 341 -19.61 26.09 14.30
CA ILE A 341 -20.14 27.46 14.40
C ILE A 341 -21.57 27.44 14.94
N ASN A 342 -22.37 26.45 14.54
CA ASN A 342 -23.79 26.36 14.90
C ASN A 342 -24.03 25.59 16.22
N LYS A 343 -22.98 24.98 16.81
CA LYS A 343 -22.94 24.30 18.12
C LYS A 343 -23.81 23.05 18.17
N ASN A 344 -23.94 22.36 17.05
CA ASN A 344 -24.71 21.11 16.97
C ASN A 344 -23.85 19.86 17.21
N ASN A 345 -22.53 20.02 17.47
CA ASN A 345 -21.52 18.95 17.56
C ASN A 345 -21.30 18.15 16.26
N SER A 346 -21.90 18.57 15.15
CA SER A 346 -21.44 18.28 13.80
C SER A 346 -20.30 19.25 13.46
N TYR A 347 -19.40 18.80 12.59
CA TYR A 347 -18.25 19.61 12.14
C TYR A 347 -18.14 19.60 10.61
N THR A 348 -19.12 19.00 9.93
CA THR A 348 -19.08 18.70 8.50
C THR A 348 -20.23 19.34 7.75
N ASP A 349 -21.05 20.15 8.43
CA ASP A 349 -22.13 20.87 7.75
C ASP A 349 -21.61 22.18 7.15
N THR A 350 -22.36 22.74 6.21
CA THR A 350 -21.89 23.88 5.41
C THR A 350 -21.78 25.18 6.21
N VAL A 351 -22.36 25.25 7.41
CA VAL A 351 -22.23 26.43 8.29
C VAL A 351 -20.88 26.41 9.01
N ASP A 352 -20.30 25.23 9.24
CA ASP A 352 -19.02 25.08 9.90
C ASP A 352 -17.85 25.54 9.01
N LYS A 353 -16.77 25.97 9.66
CA LYS A 353 -15.55 26.42 8.97
C LYS A 353 -14.46 25.37 9.12
N VAL A 354 -13.77 25.07 8.02
CA VAL A 354 -12.61 24.18 8.00
C VAL A 354 -11.39 24.93 7.50
N PHE A 355 -10.30 24.88 8.25
CA PHE A 355 -8.98 25.32 7.79
C PHE A 355 -8.10 24.11 7.55
N THR A 356 -7.52 24.03 6.36
CA THR A 356 -6.55 22.99 6.00
C THR A 356 -5.20 23.61 5.75
N GLY A 357 -4.12 22.93 6.16
CA GLY A 357 -2.77 23.38 5.83
C GLY A 357 -1.72 22.39 6.28
N TYR A 358 -0.46 22.83 6.31
CA TYR A 358 0.67 22.03 6.76
C TYR A 358 1.42 22.73 7.88
N ALA A 359 1.53 22.09 9.04
CA ALA A 359 2.34 22.58 10.15
C ALA A 359 3.81 22.25 9.86
N THR A 360 4.60 23.27 9.54
CA THR A 360 6.04 23.15 9.22
C THR A 360 6.95 23.32 10.44
N SER A 361 6.39 23.76 11.57
CA SER A 361 7.08 23.90 12.85
C SER A 361 6.14 23.51 13.99
N THR A 362 6.63 23.54 15.23
CA THR A 362 5.82 23.27 16.43
C THR A 362 4.71 24.30 16.65
N THR A 363 4.76 25.44 15.96
CA THR A 363 3.73 26.49 16.04
C THR A 363 3.34 26.95 14.63
N THR A 364 2.06 26.97 14.33
CA THR A 364 1.51 27.43 13.04
C THR A 364 0.44 28.49 13.27
N ILE A 365 0.50 29.59 12.52
CA ILE A 365 -0.47 30.69 12.58
C ILE A 365 -1.43 30.54 11.39
N ILE A 366 -2.73 30.52 11.68
CA ILE A 366 -3.80 30.37 10.69
C ILE A 366 -4.72 31.59 10.76
N PRO A 367 -4.77 32.44 9.73
CA PRO A 367 -5.66 33.60 9.72
C PRO A 367 -7.12 33.16 9.55
N TRP A 368 -8.02 33.88 10.20
CA TRP A 368 -9.46 33.78 10.05
C TRP A 368 -10.05 35.17 9.94
N ASP A 369 -11.04 35.35 9.07
CA ASP A 369 -11.70 36.62 8.77
C ASP A 369 -12.99 36.85 9.56
N GLY A 370 -13.31 35.97 10.51
CA GLY A 370 -14.53 36.05 11.31
C GLY A 370 -15.78 35.52 10.57
N THR A 371 -15.61 34.79 9.46
CA THR A 371 -16.75 34.24 8.70
C THR A 371 -17.03 32.76 9.00
N ASP A 372 -18.28 32.35 8.79
CA ASP A 372 -18.72 30.96 8.80
C ASP A 372 -18.37 30.22 7.48
N GLY A 373 -18.81 28.97 7.35
CA GLY A 373 -18.61 28.15 6.14
C GLY A 373 -19.33 28.67 4.89
N LEU A 374 -20.34 29.52 5.07
CA LEU A 374 -21.12 30.15 3.99
C LEU A 374 -20.61 31.56 3.62
N GLY A 375 -19.59 32.06 4.33
CA GLY A 375 -19.00 33.39 4.13
C GLY A 375 -19.75 34.51 4.86
N ALA A 376 -20.73 34.21 5.69
CA ALA A 376 -21.39 35.20 6.53
C ALA A 376 -20.56 35.48 7.79
N GLN A 377 -20.61 36.70 8.29
CA GLN A 377 -19.95 37.07 9.54
C GLN A 377 -20.57 36.32 10.72
N VAL A 378 -19.73 35.73 11.57
CA VAL A 378 -20.21 35.06 12.78
C VAL A 378 -20.73 36.05 13.81
N SER A 379 -21.37 35.57 14.87
CA SER A 379 -21.76 36.44 16.00
C SER A 379 -20.54 37.12 16.61
N ALA A 380 -20.65 38.41 16.91
CA ALA A 380 -19.58 39.21 17.55
C ALA A 380 -19.09 38.60 18.88
N THR A 381 -19.93 37.81 19.55
CA THR A 381 -19.63 37.08 20.79
C THR A 381 -20.12 35.63 20.70
N GLY A 382 -19.36 34.68 21.23
CA GLY A 382 -19.79 33.28 21.35
C GLY A 382 -18.63 32.32 21.60
N ASN A 383 -18.92 31.16 22.19
CA ASN A 383 -17.96 30.06 22.31
C ASN A 383 -18.19 29.04 21.18
N TYR A 384 -17.12 28.53 20.60
CA TYR A 384 -17.16 27.53 19.53
C TYR A 384 -16.30 26.33 19.91
N ASN A 385 -16.72 25.12 19.54
CA ASN A 385 -15.88 23.94 19.72
C ASN A 385 -14.91 23.83 18.55
N VAL A 386 -13.65 23.53 18.87
CA VAL A 386 -12.61 23.34 17.86
C VAL A 386 -12.17 21.89 17.85
N LYS A 387 -12.27 21.25 16.69
CA LYS A 387 -11.70 19.93 16.46
C LYS A 387 -10.49 20.07 15.56
N VAL A 388 -9.35 19.51 15.97
CA VAL A 388 -8.13 19.52 15.18
C VAL A 388 -7.76 18.09 14.83
N HIS A 389 -7.61 17.81 13.54
CA HIS A 389 -6.97 16.61 13.03
C HIS A 389 -5.53 16.91 12.65
N MET A 390 -4.62 16.01 13.01
CA MET A 390 -3.22 16.07 12.60
C MET A 390 -2.75 14.75 12.00
N GLY A 391 -1.79 14.83 11.08
CA GLY A 391 -1.10 13.64 10.57
C GLY A 391 -1.92 12.81 9.58
N ARG A 392 -3.01 13.38 9.04
CA ARG A 392 -3.84 12.78 7.98
C ARG A 392 -3.13 12.90 6.63
N GLN A 393 -2.18 12.02 6.36
CA GLN A 393 -1.81 11.71 4.98
C GLN A 393 -2.73 10.63 4.47
N GLU A 394 -3.13 10.75 3.21
CA GLU A 394 -4.07 9.83 2.59
C GLU A 394 -3.32 8.71 1.89
N VAL A 395 -3.88 7.52 2.00
CA VAL A 395 -3.42 6.34 1.28
C VAL A 395 -4.59 5.84 0.47
N HIS A 396 -4.52 6.08 -0.82
CA HIS A 396 -5.52 5.64 -1.78
C HIS A 396 -5.07 4.30 -2.35
N LEU A 397 -5.93 3.29 -2.20
CA LEU A 397 -5.85 2.05 -2.93
C LEU A 397 -6.72 2.21 -4.17
N PHE A 398 -6.05 2.25 -5.30
CA PHE A 398 -6.63 2.48 -6.59
C PHE A 398 -6.61 1.17 -7.38
N ILE A 399 -7.81 0.65 -7.69
CA ILE A 399 -7.99 -0.65 -8.35
C ILE A 399 -8.77 -0.43 -9.64
N ILE A 400 -8.25 -0.95 -10.75
CA ILE A 400 -8.83 -0.76 -12.08
C ILE A 400 -9.33 -2.08 -12.61
N ASP A 401 -10.57 -2.06 -13.07
CA ASP A 401 -11.23 -3.20 -13.72
C ASP A 401 -11.16 -4.46 -12.85
N VAL A 402 -11.43 -4.27 -11.55
CA VAL A 402 -11.88 -5.36 -10.69
C VAL A 402 -13.40 -5.29 -10.70
N GLU A 403 -13.99 -6.15 -11.51
CA GLU A 403 -15.42 -6.20 -11.79
C GLU A 403 -16.25 -6.51 -10.53
N ASN A 404 -15.72 -7.36 -9.64
CA ASN A 404 -16.43 -7.87 -8.48
C ASN A 404 -15.56 -7.89 -7.22
N ASN A 405 -16.12 -7.40 -6.11
CA ASN A 405 -15.52 -7.49 -4.77
C ASN A 405 -16.57 -7.88 -3.72
N PRO A 406 -17.27 -9.01 -3.88
CA PRO A 406 -18.45 -9.34 -3.06
C PRO A 406 -18.10 -9.56 -1.58
N ASN A 407 -16.87 -9.99 -1.29
CA ASN A 407 -16.41 -10.23 0.08
C ASN A 407 -15.88 -8.96 0.76
N GLY A 408 -15.48 -7.95 -0.03
CA GLY A 408 -14.75 -6.80 0.45
C GLY A 408 -13.29 -7.16 0.77
N PHE A 409 -12.36 -6.26 0.46
CA PHE A 409 -10.95 -6.46 0.79
C PHE A 409 -10.66 -6.02 2.22
N VAL A 410 -9.60 -6.56 2.82
CA VAL A 410 -9.11 -6.08 4.11
C VAL A 410 -7.86 -5.26 3.90
N LEU A 411 -7.87 -4.01 4.35
CA LEU A 411 -6.73 -3.12 4.34
C LEU A 411 -6.43 -2.68 5.76
N THR A 412 -5.27 -3.07 6.28
CA THR A 412 -4.89 -2.82 7.68
C THR A 412 -3.53 -2.16 7.76
N ARG A 413 -3.45 -1.00 8.42
CA ARG A 413 -2.19 -0.38 8.82
C ARG A 413 -1.51 -1.23 9.89
N THR A 414 -0.26 -1.61 9.67
CA THR A 414 0.46 -2.57 10.53
C THR A 414 1.55 -1.93 11.39
N ASN A 415 1.82 -0.63 11.24
CA ASN A 415 2.77 0.11 12.08
C ASN A 415 2.23 1.51 12.45
N GLY A 416 3.03 2.25 13.21
CA GLY A 416 2.63 3.54 13.78
C GLY A 416 1.76 3.37 15.03
N PHE A 417 0.92 4.37 15.34
CA PHE A 417 0.06 4.34 16.52
C PHE A 417 -1.14 3.43 16.32
N SER A 418 -1.11 2.22 16.89
CA SER A 418 -2.18 1.19 16.83
C SER A 418 -2.53 0.72 15.39
N PRO A 419 -2.91 -0.55 15.18
CA PRO A 419 -3.50 -0.96 13.90
C PRO A 419 -4.77 -0.17 13.62
N ASN A 420 -4.98 0.21 12.35
CA ASN A 420 -6.21 0.83 11.88
C ASN A 420 -6.59 0.19 10.54
N ASP A 421 -7.86 -0.13 10.38
CA ASP A 421 -8.41 -0.78 9.19
C ASP A 421 -9.61 -0.02 8.61
N SER A 422 -9.80 1.23 9.02
CA SER A 422 -10.89 2.08 8.56
C SER A 422 -10.62 2.53 7.13
N VAL A 423 -11.59 2.31 6.26
CA VAL A 423 -11.58 2.68 4.85
C VAL A 423 -12.77 3.58 4.51
N TYR A 424 -12.61 4.36 3.45
CA TYR A 424 -13.53 5.38 2.98
C TYR A 424 -13.63 5.28 1.46
N TRP A 425 -14.81 5.55 0.90
CA TRP A 425 -15.04 5.55 -0.54
C TRP A 425 -16.24 6.44 -0.90
N ASN A 426 -16.36 6.79 -2.17
CA ASN A 426 -17.51 7.52 -2.70
C ASN A 426 -17.74 7.16 -4.16
N ASP A 427 -18.85 6.48 -4.42
CA ASP A 427 -19.24 6.01 -5.74
C ASP A 427 -20.49 6.72 -6.29
N ASN A 428 -20.94 7.80 -5.64
CA ASN A 428 -22.17 8.49 -6.01
C ASN A 428 -22.17 9.04 -7.45
N GLY A 429 -20.99 9.22 -8.06
CA GLY A 429 -20.82 9.65 -9.45
C GLY A 429 -20.84 8.53 -10.49
N LEU A 430 -21.00 7.27 -10.09
CA LEU A 430 -20.93 6.11 -10.98
C LEU A 430 -22.31 5.59 -11.40
N PRO A 431 -22.44 4.95 -12.57
CA PRO A 431 -23.63 4.19 -12.93
C PRO A 431 -23.89 3.06 -11.92
N LEU A 432 -25.11 2.99 -11.38
CA LEU A 432 -25.50 1.95 -10.43
C LEU A 432 -26.01 0.70 -11.16
N ILE A 433 -25.07 -0.06 -11.73
CA ILE A 433 -25.34 -1.30 -12.49
C ILE A 433 -25.09 -2.55 -11.65
N ASP A 434 -25.77 -3.64 -11.99
CA ASP A 434 -25.72 -4.94 -11.30
C ASP A 434 -25.88 -4.80 -9.77
N THR A 435 -24.84 -5.14 -9.00
CA THR A 435 -24.79 -5.00 -7.55
C THR A 435 -23.83 -3.85 -7.22
N PRO A 436 -24.32 -2.61 -7.06
CA PRO A 436 -23.47 -1.48 -6.73
C PRO A 436 -22.91 -1.60 -5.30
N SER A 437 -21.96 -0.72 -4.97
CA SER A 437 -21.39 -0.70 -3.63
C SER A 437 -22.45 -0.41 -2.56
N ALA A 438 -22.28 -1.02 -1.40
CA ALA A 438 -23.20 -0.85 -0.27
C ALA A 438 -22.42 -0.59 1.02
N PRO A 439 -22.48 0.63 1.60
CA PRO A 439 -23.11 1.84 1.05
C PRO A 439 -22.44 2.36 -0.22
N ILE A 440 -23.17 3.18 -1.00
CA ILE A 440 -22.64 3.89 -2.19
C ILE A 440 -21.56 4.90 -1.79
N THR A 441 -21.73 5.51 -0.62
CA THR A 441 -20.82 6.53 -0.08
C THR A 441 -20.51 6.20 1.37
N ASN A 442 -19.23 6.21 1.71
CA ASN A 442 -18.73 6.01 3.06
C ASN A 442 -17.66 7.06 3.37
N LEU A 443 -18.10 8.23 3.84
CA LEU A 443 -17.23 9.35 4.23
C LEU A 443 -16.92 9.37 5.73
N THR A 444 -17.60 8.54 6.52
CA THR A 444 -17.42 8.47 7.98
C THR A 444 -16.44 7.38 8.42
N GLY A 445 -16.05 6.50 7.50
CA GLY A 445 -15.13 5.40 7.74
C GLY A 445 -15.85 4.15 8.23
N ILE A 446 -15.53 3.01 7.61
CA ILE A 446 -16.00 1.69 8.04
C ILE A 446 -14.76 0.80 8.13
N SER A 447 -14.70 -0.07 9.14
CA SER A 447 -13.63 -1.09 9.21
C SER A 447 -13.71 -2.00 7.98
N SER A 448 -12.60 -2.19 7.28
CA SER A 448 -12.50 -3.05 6.11
C SER A 448 -12.75 -4.53 6.43
N THR A 449 -12.60 -4.95 7.70
CA THR A 449 -12.99 -6.31 8.14
C THR A 449 -14.51 -6.49 8.23
N VAL A 450 -15.25 -5.39 8.43
CA VAL A 450 -16.72 -5.38 8.40
C VAL A 450 -17.23 -5.20 6.97
N ASN A 451 -16.70 -4.18 6.27
CA ASN A 451 -17.02 -3.88 4.89
C ASN A 451 -15.82 -3.24 4.18
N GLY A 452 -15.13 -4.07 3.42
CA GLY A 452 -13.97 -3.73 2.61
C GLY A 452 -14.31 -3.16 1.24
N HIS A 453 -15.23 -2.20 1.19
CA HIS A 453 -15.78 -1.66 -0.05
C HIS A 453 -16.39 -2.76 -0.94
N ARG A 454 -17.44 -3.42 -0.43
CA ARG A 454 -18.14 -4.51 -1.13
C ARG A 454 -18.98 -4.00 -2.29
N TYR A 455 -18.85 -4.66 -3.44
CA TYR A 455 -19.68 -4.47 -4.64
C TYR A 455 -19.63 -5.72 -5.51
N GLY A 456 -20.50 -5.79 -6.52
CA GLY A 456 -20.59 -6.92 -7.42
C GLY A 456 -21.13 -8.19 -6.75
N SER A 457 -21.06 -9.29 -7.49
CA SER A 457 -21.64 -10.58 -7.12
C SER A 457 -20.65 -11.71 -7.36
N SER A 458 -20.96 -12.90 -6.84
CA SER A 458 -20.22 -14.12 -7.15
C SER A 458 -20.63 -14.74 -8.50
N THR A 459 -21.51 -14.10 -9.26
CA THR A 459 -22.01 -14.59 -10.56
C THR A 459 -21.29 -13.95 -11.76
N TYR A 460 -20.43 -12.96 -11.52
CA TYR A 460 -19.52 -12.31 -12.48
C TYR A 460 -20.14 -12.01 -13.86
N PRO A 461 -21.21 -11.20 -13.94
CA PRO A 461 -21.72 -10.75 -15.23
C PRO A 461 -20.70 -9.85 -15.95
N ASP A 462 -20.74 -9.81 -17.28
CA ASP A 462 -19.90 -8.90 -18.09
C ASP A 462 -20.17 -7.42 -17.78
N SER A 463 -21.35 -7.10 -17.23
CA SER A 463 -21.77 -5.75 -16.81
C SER A 463 -21.74 -5.58 -15.27
N SER A 464 -20.78 -6.20 -14.59
CA SER A 464 -20.61 -6.04 -13.14
C SER A 464 -20.27 -4.59 -12.79
N PHE A 465 -20.57 -4.17 -11.56
CA PHE A 465 -20.37 -2.80 -11.10
C PHE A 465 -18.96 -2.27 -11.37
N GLY A 466 -17.90 -3.05 -11.13
CA GLY A 466 -16.53 -2.61 -11.34
C GLY A 466 -16.05 -2.57 -12.79
N SER A 467 -16.87 -3.00 -13.76
CA SER A 467 -16.46 -3.11 -15.17
C SER A 467 -16.18 -1.76 -15.81
N GLY A 468 -14.95 -1.57 -16.31
CA GLY A 468 -14.49 -0.28 -16.84
C GLY A 468 -14.48 0.85 -15.80
N ILE A 469 -14.57 0.50 -14.52
CA ILE A 469 -14.53 1.43 -13.41
C ILE A 469 -13.18 1.33 -12.71
N ALA A 470 -12.73 2.50 -12.28
CA ALA A 470 -11.52 2.69 -11.55
C ALA A 470 -11.92 3.07 -10.11
N ILE A 471 -11.86 2.08 -9.23
CA ILE A 471 -12.36 2.16 -7.85
C ILE A 471 -11.31 2.81 -6.96
N ASP A 472 -11.69 3.87 -6.26
CA ASP A 472 -10.84 4.57 -5.30
C ASP A 472 -11.34 4.31 -3.88
N THR A 473 -10.51 3.65 -3.07
CA THR A 473 -10.75 3.50 -1.64
C THR A 473 -9.58 4.06 -0.87
N TRP A 474 -9.83 4.95 0.08
CA TRP A 474 -8.75 5.58 0.84
C TRP A 474 -8.81 5.27 2.32
N THR A 475 -7.68 5.52 2.98
CA THR A 475 -7.49 5.48 4.42
C THR A 475 -6.49 6.55 4.84
N TYR A 476 -6.25 6.72 6.13
CA TYR A 476 -5.37 7.74 6.68
C TYR A 476 -4.19 7.14 7.46
N THR A 477 -3.00 7.70 7.26
CA THR A 477 -1.78 7.32 7.99
C THR A 477 -1.92 7.48 9.50
N GLN A 478 -2.62 8.53 9.94
CA GLN A 478 -3.00 8.76 11.32
C GLN A 478 -4.39 9.40 11.36
N ASN A 479 -5.11 9.19 12.44
CA ASN A 479 -6.35 9.91 12.74
C ASN A 479 -6.26 10.47 14.16
N ASN A 480 -5.20 11.25 14.42
CA ASN A 480 -5.00 11.88 15.72
C ASN A 480 -5.94 13.08 15.81
N VAL A 481 -7.03 12.89 16.54
CA VAL A 481 -8.05 13.90 16.80
C VAL A 481 -7.82 14.49 18.18
N SER A 482 -7.65 15.80 18.24
CA SER A 482 -7.68 16.56 19.49
C SER A 482 -8.89 17.49 19.46
N ILE A 483 -9.75 17.41 20.46
CA ILE A 483 -10.86 18.35 20.64
C ILE A 483 -10.45 19.37 21.69
N PHE A 484 -10.63 20.64 21.37
CA PHE A 484 -10.37 21.77 22.26
C PHE A 484 -11.64 22.60 22.40
N GLU A 485 -11.92 23.04 23.62
CA GLU A 485 -12.96 24.04 23.85
C GLU A 485 -12.34 25.43 23.71
N LEU A 486 -12.87 26.22 22.79
CA LEU A 486 -12.47 27.60 22.62
C LEU A 486 -13.51 28.50 23.28
N SER A 487 -13.23 28.89 24.52
CA SER A 487 -13.97 29.95 25.20
C SER A 487 -13.46 31.30 24.70
N LEU A 488 -14.27 31.99 23.90
CA LEU A 488 -13.93 33.30 23.36
C LEU A 488 -14.63 34.36 24.20
N THR A 489 -14.17 34.56 25.43
CA THR A 489 -14.64 35.63 26.29
C THR A 489 -13.80 36.89 26.08
N PRO A 490 -14.41 38.10 26.01
CA PRO A 490 -13.68 39.35 26.09
C PRO A 490 -12.95 39.39 27.44
N THR A 491 -11.62 39.35 27.44
CA THR A 491 -10.84 39.54 28.68
C THR A 491 -10.44 41.00 28.79
N ASP A 492 -10.98 41.67 29.79
CA ASP A 492 -10.57 43.03 30.13
C ASP A 492 -9.09 43.05 30.53
N ALA A 493 -8.41 44.05 29.99
CA ALA A 493 -7.05 44.52 30.28
C ALA A 493 -5.85 44.00 29.47
N THR A 494 -5.94 43.02 28.56
CA THR A 494 -4.87 42.81 27.52
C THR A 494 -5.31 42.19 26.17
N ARG A 495 -6.61 42.19 25.83
CA ARG A 495 -7.11 41.94 24.45
C ARG A 495 -6.56 40.65 23.79
N LYS A 496 -6.68 39.52 24.48
CA LYS A 496 -6.39 38.19 23.92
C LYS A 496 -7.55 37.25 24.24
N TYR A 497 -8.18 36.70 23.20
CA TYR A 497 -8.98 35.49 23.37
C TYR A 497 -8.02 34.34 23.72
N SER A 498 -8.45 33.34 24.48
CA SER A 498 -7.58 32.21 24.81
C SER A 498 -8.39 30.92 24.87
N ALA A 499 -8.03 29.93 24.07
CA ALA A 499 -8.45 28.55 24.32
C ALA A 499 -7.57 27.98 25.43
N LEU A 500 -8.20 27.36 26.43
CA LEU A 500 -7.52 26.49 27.37
C LEU A 500 -7.79 25.05 26.94
N PRO A 501 -6.76 24.19 26.88
CA PRO A 501 -6.97 22.79 26.54
C PRO A 501 -7.78 22.11 27.65
N VAL A 502 -8.98 21.62 27.31
CA VAL A 502 -9.65 20.60 28.12
C VAL A 502 -9.00 19.26 27.72
N MET A 503 -8.17 18.71 28.59
CA MET A 503 -7.52 17.41 28.35
C MET A 503 -8.60 16.33 28.17
N GLN A 504 -8.80 15.84 26.95
CA GLN A 504 -9.53 14.60 26.74
C GLN A 504 -8.62 13.42 27.16
N LYS A 505 -9.21 12.47 27.91
CA LYS A 505 -8.53 11.28 28.42
C LYS A 505 -7.71 10.61 27.32
N ARG A 506 -6.43 10.38 27.60
CA ARG A 506 -5.55 9.48 26.83
C ARG A 506 -6.35 8.23 26.44
N PRO A 507 -6.24 7.70 25.21
CA PRO A 507 -6.66 6.33 24.95
C PRO A 507 -5.94 5.47 25.97
N THR A 508 -6.73 4.89 26.87
CA THR A 508 -6.18 4.14 27.99
C THR A 508 -5.45 2.96 27.37
N ARG A 509 -4.15 2.89 27.63
CA ARG A 509 -3.36 1.69 27.39
C ARG A 509 -4.09 0.59 28.18
N LEU A 510 -4.82 -0.30 27.50
CA LEU A 510 -5.12 -1.62 28.07
C LEU A 510 -3.78 -2.34 28.14
N VAL A 511 -3.00 -1.98 29.17
CA VAL A 511 -1.96 -2.85 29.67
C VAL A 511 -2.74 -3.98 30.33
N CYS A 512 -2.73 -5.18 29.73
CA CYS A 512 -2.94 -6.38 30.51
C CYS A 512 -1.82 -6.47 31.54
N GLN A 513 -2.05 -5.87 32.70
CA GLN A 513 -1.40 -6.24 33.96
C GLN A 513 -2.42 -7.09 34.70
N ASP A 514 -2.38 -8.40 34.44
CA ASP A 514 -2.47 -9.47 35.44
C ASP A 514 -2.78 -10.81 34.77
N ILE A 515 -1.72 -11.59 34.52
CA ILE A 515 -1.79 -13.04 34.30
C ILE A 515 -1.81 -13.70 35.67
N THR A 516 -2.90 -13.55 36.43
CA THR A 516 -3.19 -14.42 37.58
C THR A 516 -4.62 -14.22 38.02
N LYS A 517 -5.51 -15.07 37.48
CA LYS A 517 -6.79 -15.56 38.02
C LYS A 517 -7.85 -15.62 36.92
N CYS A 518 -7.91 -16.75 36.24
CA CYS A 518 -9.17 -17.43 35.94
C CYS A 518 -8.87 -18.94 35.94
N TRP A 519 -9.57 -19.66 36.81
CA TRP A 519 -9.84 -21.09 36.68
C TRP A 519 -10.87 -21.32 35.59
#